data_AF-A0A0S8HVL9-F1
#
_entry.id   AF-A0A0S8HVL9-F1
#
_cell.length_a   1.000
_cell.length_b   1.000
_cell.length_c   1.000
_cell.angle_alpha   90.00
_cell.angle_beta   90.00
_cell.angle_gamma   90.00
#
_symmetry.space_group_name_H-M   'P 1'
#
loop_
_entity.id
_entity.type
_entity.pdbx_description
1 polymer ?
#
loop_
_entity_poly.entity_id
_entity_poly.type
_entity_poly.pdbx_seq_one_letter_code
_entity_poly.pdbx_strand_id
1 'polypeptide(L)'
;MGCTRGKFFLFLYIFAGALFLLLPGEGRGQAAKTAATASQAEVTYLQGKAEVLAKGETAWKPLRVGSRLSLEDEGRTGEQSRVEIRLPDRSILRFDQKTTFKMRSLLFDAQDGSRNMRVDIPVGKTWANVRKAFGPKKTFEIASANAVAGVRDTIWRMNVETDRSTLIRVYEGTVEVYNPFVKPDYKPEETGFQAPREVRGPQEVPRPYQEVTKEQWEQIVLTQMMQVVVPAVGKPDAPTSFSPQEDQQEEWVRWNQDRDRQVRH
;
A
#
# COMPACT_ATOMS: atom_id res chain seq x y z
N MET A 1 43.13 -79.97 11.22
CA MET A 1 43.33 -80.18 9.76
C MET A 1 42.28 -81.19 9.29
N GLY A 2 41.52 -80.86 8.24
CA GLY A 2 40.52 -81.73 7.57
C GLY A 2 39.06 -81.39 7.94
N CYS A 3 38.37 -80.49 7.21
CA CYS A 3 37.45 -80.76 6.08
C CYS A 3 36.10 -81.37 6.54
N THR A 4 34.88 -80.94 6.18
CA THR A 4 34.39 -80.14 5.03
C THR A 4 32.91 -79.73 5.27
N ARG A 5 32.59 -78.44 5.14
CA ARG A 5 31.50 -77.78 4.38
C ARG A 5 30.15 -78.50 4.08
N GLY A 6 29.04 -77.80 4.35
CA GLY A 6 27.75 -77.96 3.66
C GLY A 6 26.70 -76.92 4.10
N LYS A 7 26.27 -76.05 3.18
CA LYS A 7 25.32 -74.92 3.33
C LYS A 7 23.95 -75.26 2.71
N PHE A 8 22.98 -74.32 2.84
CA PHE A 8 21.71 -74.12 2.08
C PHE A 8 20.44 -74.76 2.69
N PHE A 9 19.23 -74.16 2.76
CA PHE A 9 18.66 -72.82 2.48
C PHE A 9 17.16 -72.80 2.93
N LEU A 10 16.50 -71.63 2.84
CA LEU A 10 15.03 -71.38 2.71
C LEU A 10 14.18 -71.43 4.01
N PHE A 11 13.11 -70.66 4.28
CA PHE A 11 12.61 -69.28 3.99
C PHE A 11 11.23 -69.20 4.73
N LEU A 12 10.87 -68.02 5.28
CA LEU A 12 9.52 -67.38 5.14
C LEU A 12 8.40 -67.44 6.24
N TYR A 13 7.77 -66.25 6.38
CA TYR A 13 6.43 -65.82 6.91
C TYR A 13 6.20 -65.75 8.45
N ILE A 14 6.21 -64.57 9.12
CA ILE A 14 5.25 -63.43 9.24
C ILE A 14 3.88 -63.79 9.85
N PHE A 15 3.54 -63.16 11.00
CA PHE A 15 2.32 -62.37 11.35
C PHE A 15 2.23 -62.29 12.89
N ALA A 16 2.56 -61.16 13.52
CA ALA A 16 1.69 -60.02 13.85
C ALA A 16 0.62 -60.30 14.94
N GLY A 17 0.70 -59.57 16.05
CA GLY A 17 -0.31 -59.53 17.10
C GLY A 17 -0.08 -58.32 18.02
N ALA A 18 -0.95 -57.32 17.90
CA ALA A 18 -0.84 -55.97 18.45
C ALA A 18 -1.08 -55.89 19.96
N LEU A 19 -0.33 -55.01 20.63
CA LEU A 19 -0.55 -54.60 22.03
C LEU A 19 -0.95 -53.12 22.05
N PHE A 20 -2.20 -52.87 22.43
CA PHE A 20 -2.81 -51.55 22.53
C PHE A 20 -2.56 -51.00 23.94
N LEU A 21 -1.69 -49.98 24.06
CA LEU A 21 -1.45 -49.23 25.29
C LEU A 21 -1.98 -47.80 25.12
N LEU A 22 -3.06 -47.50 25.84
CA LEU A 22 -3.67 -46.17 25.97
C LEU A 22 -2.80 -45.28 26.88
N LEU A 23 -2.27 -44.19 26.31
CA LEU A 23 -1.63 -43.10 27.07
C LEU A 23 -2.60 -41.90 27.15
N PRO A 24 -2.77 -41.27 28.33
CA PRO A 24 -3.52 -40.02 28.45
C PRO A 24 -2.71 -38.85 27.87
N GLY A 25 -3.23 -38.24 26.81
CA GLY A 25 -2.67 -37.04 26.21
C GLY A 25 -3.02 -35.80 27.03
N GLU A 26 -2.08 -35.30 27.83
CA GLU A 26 -2.15 -33.96 28.41
C GLU A 26 -1.79 -32.92 27.35
N GLY A 27 -2.79 -32.53 26.55
CA GLY A 27 -2.72 -31.38 25.66
C GLY A 27 -2.76 -30.08 26.46
N ARG A 28 -1.61 -29.64 26.99
CA ARG A 28 -1.48 -28.29 27.56
C ARG A 28 -1.21 -27.31 26.42
N GLY A 29 -2.29 -26.68 25.96
CA GLY A 29 -2.26 -25.62 24.96
C GLY A 29 -1.31 -24.50 25.39
N GLN A 30 -0.24 -24.32 24.62
CA GLN A 30 0.44 -23.04 24.57
C GLN A 30 -0.50 -22.08 23.86
N ALA A 31 -1.15 -21.20 24.64
CA ALA A 31 -1.74 -20.00 24.11
C ALA A 31 -0.59 -19.16 23.54
N ALA A 32 -0.31 -19.37 22.25
CA ALA A 32 0.48 -18.44 21.47
C ALA A 32 -0.26 -17.09 21.57
N LYS A 33 0.28 -16.16 22.38
CA LYS A 33 0.01 -14.74 22.17
C LYS A 33 0.43 -14.50 20.74
N THR A 34 -0.54 -14.39 19.84
CA THR A 34 -0.34 -13.97 18.46
C THR A 34 0.27 -12.58 18.54
N ALA A 35 1.61 -12.52 18.52
CA ALA A 35 2.32 -11.28 18.34
C ALA A 35 1.82 -10.76 16.98
N ALA A 36 1.15 -9.61 17.00
CA ALA A 36 0.80 -8.87 15.80
C ALA A 36 2.06 -8.82 14.94
N THR A 37 2.04 -9.52 13.81
CA THR A 37 3.22 -9.66 12.97
C THR A 37 3.61 -8.26 12.53
N ALA A 38 4.83 -7.84 12.88
CA ALA A 38 5.35 -6.53 12.49
C ALA A 38 5.20 -6.43 10.97
N SER A 39 4.29 -5.56 10.53
CA SER A 39 3.92 -5.47 9.13
C SER A 39 5.02 -4.71 8.40
N GLN A 40 5.69 -5.40 7.47
CA GLN A 40 6.83 -4.88 6.72
C GLN A 40 6.54 -4.95 5.22
N ALA A 41 7.01 -3.94 4.48
CA ALA A 41 7.05 -4.02 3.03
C ALA A 41 8.31 -4.77 2.57
N GLU A 42 8.25 -5.44 1.43
CA GLU A 42 9.34 -6.24 0.88
C GLU A 42 9.72 -5.73 -0.51
N VAL A 43 11.01 -5.54 -0.77
CA VAL A 43 11.51 -5.19 -2.11
C VAL A 43 11.42 -6.42 -3.02
N THR A 44 10.56 -6.36 -4.04
CA THR A 44 10.35 -7.46 -5.00
C THR A 44 11.09 -7.26 -6.31
N TYR A 45 11.51 -6.02 -6.61
CA TYR A 45 12.35 -5.72 -7.77
C TYR A 45 13.27 -4.55 -7.45
N LEU A 46 14.49 -4.61 -7.97
CA LEU A 46 15.47 -3.55 -7.89
C LEU A 46 16.28 -3.50 -9.19
N GLN A 47 16.34 -2.33 -9.81
CA GLN A 47 17.25 -1.98 -10.88
C GLN A 47 18.07 -0.76 -10.45
N GLY A 48 19.36 -0.76 -10.76
CA GLY A 48 20.25 0.35 -10.40
C GLY A 48 20.57 0.39 -8.91
N LYS A 49 20.68 1.60 -8.35
CA LYS A 49 21.05 1.85 -6.96
C LYS A 49 19.85 2.40 -6.19
N ALA A 50 19.53 1.75 -5.08
CA ALA A 50 18.58 2.28 -4.11
C ALA A 50 19.10 2.03 -2.70
N GLU A 51 18.70 2.89 -1.78
CA GLU A 51 19.17 2.87 -0.40
C GLU A 51 18.00 3.07 0.56
N VAL A 52 18.18 2.63 1.79
CA VAL A 52 17.26 2.82 2.91
C VAL A 52 18.00 3.43 4.09
N LEU A 53 17.36 4.37 4.75
CA LEU A 53 17.70 4.88 6.06
C LEU A 53 16.69 4.32 7.06
N ALA A 54 17.13 3.39 7.89
CA ALA A 54 16.25 2.79 8.88
C ALA A 54 15.90 3.79 9.99
N LYS A 55 14.75 3.63 10.63
CA LYS A 55 14.32 4.50 11.73
C LYS A 55 15.40 4.66 12.81
N GLY A 56 15.80 5.90 13.06
CA GLY A 56 16.78 6.25 14.10
C GLY A 56 18.24 6.03 13.70
N GLU A 57 18.49 5.52 12.49
CA GLU A 57 19.83 5.50 11.92
C GLU A 57 20.15 6.81 11.21
N THR A 58 21.43 7.07 10.99
CA THR A 58 21.94 8.24 10.27
C THR A 58 22.66 7.86 8.98
N ALA A 59 22.92 6.57 8.76
CA ALA A 59 23.66 6.05 7.62
C ALA A 59 22.71 5.33 6.65
N TRP A 60 22.79 5.71 5.37
CA TRP A 60 22.08 5.03 4.29
C TRP A 60 22.72 3.67 4.01
N LYS A 61 21.89 2.64 3.86
CA LYS A 61 22.30 1.27 3.53
C LYS A 61 21.71 0.86 2.18
N PRO A 62 22.43 0.09 1.35
CA PRO A 62 21.91 -0.34 0.07
C PRO A 62 20.70 -1.27 0.22
N LEU A 63 19.65 -1.02 -0.57
CA LEU A 63 18.53 -1.94 -0.73
C LEU A 63 18.93 -3.09 -1.68
N ARG A 64 18.31 -4.24 -1.47
CA ARG A 64 18.42 -5.43 -2.33
C ARG A 64 17.04 -6.05 -2.49
N VAL A 65 16.85 -6.87 -3.51
CA VAL A 65 15.65 -7.72 -3.60
C VAL A 65 15.57 -8.60 -2.34
N GLY A 66 14.39 -8.67 -1.72
CA GLY A 66 14.15 -9.32 -0.44
C GLY A 66 14.43 -8.45 0.80
N SER A 67 14.98 -7.24 0.64
CA SER A 67 15.08 -6.27 1.75
C SER A 67 13.68 -5.95 2.29
N ARG A 68 13.58 -5.79 3.61
CA ARG A 68 12.34 -5.41 4.29
C ARG A 68 12.40 -3.97 4.76
N LEU A 69 11.31 -3.25 4.55
CA LEU A 69 11.10 -1.88 4.98
C LEU A 69 10.06 -1.85 6.10
N SER A 70 10.39 -1.16 7.17
CA SER A 70 9.58 -1.04 8.38
C SER A 70 9.00 0.37 8.53
N LEU A 71 8.17 0.54 9.54
CA LEU A 71 7.61 1.83 9.91
C LEU A 71 8.72 2.86 10.19
N GLU A 72 8.55 4.06 9.63
CA GLU A 72 9.48 5.20 9.66
C GLU A 72 10.78 5.04 8.85
N ASP A 73 10.96 3.93 8.13
CA ASP A 73 12.09 3.81 7.21
C ASP A 73 11.90 4.75 6.01
N GLU A 74 13.00 5.34 5.58
CA GLU A 74 13.06 6.23 4.42
C GLU A 74 13.87 5.55 3.31
N GLY A 75 13.31 5.48 2.10
CA GLY A 75 13.98 4.91 0.94
C GLY A 75 14.27 5.97 -0.11
N ARG A 76 15.34 5.77 -0.88
CA ARG A 76 15.67 6.61 -2.03
C ARG A 76 16.19 5.81 -3.22
N THR A 77 15.87 6.23 -4.42
CA THR A 77 16.38 5.68 -5.68
C THR A 77 17.35 6.65 -6.35
N GLY A 78 18.45 6.11 -6.89
CA GLY A 78 19.43 6.88 -7.66
C GLY A 78 18.97 7.15 -9.09
N GLU A 79 19.88 7.65 -9.92
CA GLU A 79 19.66 7.77 -11.36
C GLU A 79 19.54 6.39 -12.01
N GLN A 80 18.74 6.29 -13.09
CA GLN A 80 18.54 5.04 -13.85
C GLN A 80 18.18 3.84 -12.95
N SER A 81 17.47 4.12 -11.86
CA SER A 81 17.17 3.14 -10.81
C SER A 81 15.67 3.01 -10.63
N ARG A 82 15.21 1.80 -10.31
CA ARG A 82 13.80 1.50 -10.05
C ARG A 82 13.69 0.53 -8.88
N VAL A 83 12.67 0.73 -8.07
CA VAL A 83 12.35 -0.17 -6.94
C VAL A 83 10.89 -0.54 -7.02
N GLU A 84 10.58 -1.82 -6.87
CA GLU A 84 9.23 -2.31 -6.57
C GLU A 84 9.21 -2.82 -5.13
N ILE A 85 8.24 -2.37 -4.37
CA ILE A 85 7.94 -2.91 -3.05
C ILE A 85 6.54 -3.49 -3.03
N ARG A 86 6.41 -4.64 -2.37
CA ARG A 86 5.13 -5.25 -2.03
C ARG A 86 4.82 -4.94 -0.57
N LEU A 87 3.67 -4.31 -0.35
CA LEU A 87 3.16 -3.97 0.97
C LEU A 87 2.54 -5.19 1.67
N PRO A 88 2.33 -5.14 3.00
CA PRO A 88 1.71 -6.23 3.76
C PRO A 88 0.34 -6.68 3.27
N ASP A 89 -0.47 -5.77 2.72
CA ASP A 89 -1.78 -6.04 2.13
C ASP A 89 -1.70 -6.59 0.69
N ARG A 90 -0.48 -6.87 0.21
CA ARG A 90 -0.13 -7.28 -1.16
C ARG A 90 -0.36 -6.20 -2.22
N SER A 91 -0.60 -4.95 -1.84
CA SER A 91 -0.52 -3.81 -2.76
C SER A 91 0.92 -3.61 -3.21
N ILE A 92 1.11 -3.05 -4.40
CA ILE A 92 2.43 -2.83 -4.99
C ILE A 92 2.65 -1.35 -5.18
N LEU A 93 3.80 -0.87 -4.71
CA LEU A 93 4.32 0.46 -5.00
C LEU A 93 5.60 0.32 -5.80
N ARG A 94 5.75 1.12 -6.85
CA ARG A 94 6.97 1.21 -7.64
C ARG A 94 7.45 2.64 -7.66
N PHE A 95 8.75 2.81 -7.46
CA PHE A 95 9.41 4.10 -7.43
C PHE A 95 10.38 4.17 -8.62
N ASP A 96 10.28 5.24 -9.40
CA ASP A 96 11.22 5.51 -10.50
C ASP A 96 12.50 6.14 -9.95
N GLN A 97 13.44 6.47 -10.83
CA GLN A 97 14.69 7.15 -10.48
C GLN A 97 14.46 8.47 -9.72
N LYS A 98 15.45 8.89 -8.93
CA LYS A 98 15.44 10.17 -8.18
C LYS A 98 14.20 10.33 -7.28
N THR A 99 13.72 9.25 -6.71
CA THR A 99 12.54 9.22 -5.85
C THR A 99 12.94 9.00 -4.42
N THR A 100 12.38 9.81 -3.51
CA THR A 100 12.46 9.60 -2.06
C THR A 100 11.08 9.24 -1.55
N PHE A 101 11.00 8.29 -0.64
CA PHE A 101 9.75 7.89 -0.02
C PHE A 101 9.96 7.54 1.46
N LYS A 102 8.93 7.70 2.28
CA LYS A 102 8.97 7.37 3.70
C LYS A 102 7.75 6.57 4.12
N MET A 103 7.98 5.48 4.84
CA MET A 103 6.93 4.60 5.34
C MET A 103 6.33 5.18 6.63
N ARG A 104 5.07 5.62 6.61
CA ARG A 104 4.42 6.30 7.75
C ARG A 104 3.39 5.45 8.47
N SER A 105 2.75 4.54 7.76
CA SER A 105 1.89 3.52 8.34
C SER A 105 1.94 2.28 7.47
N LEU A 106 2.06 1.11 8.11
CA LEU A 106 2.23 -0.17 7.45
C LEU A 106 1.28 -1.24 8.02
N LEU A 107 0.18 -0.85 8.67
CA LEU A 107 -0.65 -1.79 9.41
C LEU A 107 -1.59 -2.56 8.47
N PHE A 108 -1.54 -3.88 8.56
CA PHE A 108 -2.49 -4.78 7.93
C PHE A 108 -2.81 -5.94 8.86
N ASP A 109 -4.10 -6.14 9.13
CA ASP A 109 -4.61 -7.29 9.84
C ASP A 109 -5.30 -8.23 8.85
N ALA A 110 -4.75 -9.42 8.69
CA ALA A 110 -5.26 -10.43 7.77
C ALA A 110 -6.53 -11.13 8.30
N GLN A 111 -6.83 -11.04 9.60
CA GLN A 111 -7.97 -11.71 10.23
C GLN A 111 -9.28 -10.99 9.93
N ASP A 112 -9.31 -9.67 10.13
CA ASP A 112 -10.49 -8.84 9.87
C ASP A 112 -10.38 -8.05 8.55
N GLY A 113 -9.23 -8.11 7.87
CA GLY A 113 -8.95 -7.39 6.63
C GLY A 113 -8.72 -5.89 6.81
N SER A 114 -8.52 -5.42 8.05
CA SER A 114 -8.27 -4.02 8.37
C SER A 114 -6.90 -3.58 7.85
N ARG A 115 -6.86 -2.35 7.32
CA ARG A 115 -5.66 -1.73 6.77
C ARG A 115 -5.55 -0.27 7.18
N ASN A 116 -4.33 0.14 7.51
CA ASN A 116 -3.92 1.52 7.58
C ASN A 116 -2.52 1.64 6.96
N MET A 117 -2.47 2.11 5.72
CA MET A 117 -1.24 2.32 4.96
C MET A 117 -1.06 3.80 4.65
N ARG A 118 0.14 4.31 4.91
CA ARG A 118 0.52 5.66 4.49
C ARG A 118 1.98 5.70 4.07
N VAL A 119 2.23 6.27 2.89
CA VAL A 119 3.58 6.52 2.36
C VAL A 119 3.67 7.99 1.98
N ASP A 120 4.70 8.68 2.47
CA ASP A 120 4.97 10.05 2.06
C ASP A 120 6.01 10.03 0.93
N ILE A 121 5.79 10.82 -0.13
CA ILE A 121 6.66 10.98 -1.31
C ILE A 121 7.08 12.45 -1.40
N PRO A 122 8.25 12.83 -0.84
CA PRO A 122 8.71 14.21 -0.93
C PRO A 122 9.08 14.65 -2.34
N VAL A 123 9.58 13.72 -3.17
CA VAL A 123 10.03 13.99 -4.55
C VAL A 123 10.12 12.69 -5.35
N GLY A 124 9.90 12.77 -6.66
CA GLY A 124 10.05 11.68 -7.61
C GLY A 124 8.72 11.09 -8.08
N LYS A 125 8.76 9.91 -8.68
CA LYS A 125 7.59 9.28 -9.31
C LYS A 125 7.25 7.96 -8.64
N THR A 126 5.97 7.80 -8.34
CA THR A 126 5.42 6.58 -7.74
C THR A 126 4.28 6.05 -8.58
N TRP A 127 4.34 4.76 -8.92
CA TRP A 127 3.21 4.00 -9.47
C TRP A 127 2.64 3.13 -8.36
N ALA A 128 1.32 3.12 -8.22
CA ALA A 128 0.63 2.39 -7.17
C ALA A 128 -0.44 1.48 -7.79
N ASN A 129 -0.33 0.18 -7.51
CA ASN A 129 -1.34 -0.82 -7.79
C ASN A 129 -1.88 -1.31 -6.44
N VAL A 130 -2.98 -0.69 -6.01
CA VAL A 130 -3.54 -0.86 -4.68
C VAL A 130 -4.65 -1.89 -4.71
N ARG A 131 -4.51 -2.94 -3.89
CA ARG A 131 -5.55 -3.97 -3.79
C ARG A 131 -6.73 -3.51 -2.97
N LYS A 132 -7.90 -4.07 -3.30
CA LYS A 132 -9.09 -3.98 -2.45
C LYS A 132 -8.84 -4.54 -1.05
N ALA A 133 -9.23 -3.76 -0.04
CA ALA A 133 -9.35 -4.21 1.35
C ALA A 133 -10.84 -4.33 1.73
N PHE A 134 -11.14 -5.26 2.63
CA PHE A 134 -12.51 -5.63 3.02
C PHE A 134 -12.83 -5.37 4.50
N GLY A 135 -11.82 -5.05 5.32
CA GLY A 135 -12.03 -4.81 6.75
C GLY A 135 -12.69 -3.47 7.08
N PRO A 136 -13.05 -3.29 8.36
CA PRO A 136 -13.73 -2.08 8.85
C PRO A 136 -12.87 -0.81 8.70
N LYS A 137 -11.54 -0.93 8.81
CA LYS A 137 -10.59 0.14 8.49
C LYS A 137 -9.88 -0.19 7.18
N LYS A 138 -9.81 0.74 6.23
CA LYS A 138 -9.28 0.46 4.87
C LYS A 138 -8.43 1.58 4.28
N THR A 139 -7.90 2.45 5.13
CA THR A 139 -7.12 3.62 4.73
C THR A 139 -5.88 3.22 3.95
N PHE A 140 -5.71 3.82 2.78
CA PHE A 140 -4.51 3.74 1.98
C PHE A 140 -4.24 5.11 1.38
N GLU A 141 -3.12 5.71 1.78
CA GLU A 141 -2.78 7.06 1.42
C GLU A 141 -1.36 7.12 0.89
N ILE A 142 -1.18 7.85 -0.21
CA ILE A 142 0.13 8.35 -0.62
C ILE A 142 0.07 9.87 -0.57
N ALA A 143 1.04 10.49 0.09
CA ALA A 143 1.02 11.92 0.33
C ALA A 143 2.29 12.59 -0.17
N SER A 144 2.13 13.76 -0.77
CA SER A 144 3.21 14.72 -1.01
C SER A 144 3.08 15.89 -0.02
N ALA A 145 3.92 16.91 -0.17
CA ALA A 145 3.88 18.11 0.65
C ALA A 145 2.56 18.91 0.50
N ASN A 146 1.90 18.82 -0.66
CA ASN A 146 0.74 19.64 -1.02
C ASN A 146 -0.52 18.83 -1.36
N ALA A 147 -0.44 17.50 -1.45
CA ALA A 147 -1.58 16.66 -1.77
C ALA A 147 -1.54 15.34 -1.01
N VAL A 148 -2.72 14.83 -0.62
CA VAL A 148 -2.87 13.45 -0.17
C VAL A 148 -3.84 12.75 -1.10
N ALA A 149 -3.44 11.59 -1.60
CA ALA A 149 -4.26 10.73 -2.43
C ALA A 149 -4.72 9.52 -1.62
N GLY A 150 -5.99 9.52 -1.24
CA GLY A 150 -6.70 8.40 -0.62
C GLY A 150 -7.32 7.52 -1.70
N VAL A 151 -7.12 6.20 -1.60
CA VAL A 151 -7.53 5.29 -2.67
C VAL A 151 -8.12 3.98 -2.19
N ARG A 152 -8.96 3.40 -3.06
CA ARG A 152 -9.50 2.06 -2.89
C ARG A 152 -9.54 1.35 -4.24
N ASP A 153 -8.79 0.25 -4.35
CA ASP A 153 -8.79 -0.62 -5.52
C ASP A 153 -8.46 0.14 -6.81
N THR A 154 -7.23 0.67 -6.88
CA THR A 154 -6.82 1.61 -7.92
C THR A 154 -5.46 1.31 -8.51
N ILE A 155 -5.33 1.61 -9.80
CA ILE A 155 -4.04 1.71 -10.49
C ILE A 155 -3.86 3.17 -10.87
N TRP A 156 -2.83 3.80 -10.32
CA TRP A 156 -2.63 5.24 -10.44
C TRP A 156 -1.17 5.61 -10.24
N ARG A 157 -0.79 6.85 -10.54
CA ARG A 157 0.55 7.38 -10.26
C ARG A 157 0.51 8.77 -9.65
N MET A 158 1.56 9.06 -8.89
CA MET A 158 1.90 10.37 -8.36
C MET A 158 3.30 10.75 -8.81
N ASN A 159 3.44 11.92 -9.43
CA ASN A 159 4.73 12.51 -9.75
C ASN A 159 4.87 13.80 -8.94
N VAL A 160 5.88 13.86 -8.07
CA VAL A 160 6.20 15.03 -7.25
C VAL A 160 7.48 15.64 -7.81
N GLU A 161 7.35 16.80 -8.41
CA GLU A 161 8.48 17.51 -9.03
C GLU A 161 9.32 18.24 -7.98
N THR A 162 10.53 18.67 -8.36
CA THR A 162 11.46 19.36 -7.44
C THR A 162 10.95 20.72 -6.97
N ASP A 163 10.05 21.35 -7.72
CA ASP A 163 9.36 22.57 -7.32
C ASP A 163 8.22 22.31 -6.34
N ARG A 164 7.95 21.03 -5.99
CA ARG A 164 6.86 20.52 -5.15
C ARG A 164 5.48 20.54 -5.80
N SER A 165 5.38 20.78 -7.11
CA SER A 165 4.16 20.48 -7.84
C SER A 165 3.92 18.97 -7.88
N THR A 166 2.66 18.56 -7.81
CA THR A 166 2.26 17.15 -7.78
C THR A 166 1.29 16.88 -8.92
N LEU A 167 1.64 15.98 -9.84
CA LEU A 167 0.73 15.41 -10.84
C LEU A 167 0.18 14.09 -10.32
N ILE A 168 -1.13 13.90 -10.42
CA ILE A 168 -1.80 12.64 -10.12
C ILE A 168 -2.54 12.19 -11.38
N ARG A 169 -2.36 10.91 -11.78
CA ARG A 169 -3.09 10.28 -12.90
C ARG A 169 -3.69 8.95 -12.48
N VAL A 170 -4.92 8.68 -12.90
CA VAL A 170 -5.66 7.46 -12.57
C VAL A 170 -5.90 6.60 -13.81
N TYR A 171 -5.47 5.34 -13.78
CA TYR A 171 -5.63 4.39 -14.89
C TYR A 171 -6.78 3.41 -14.67
N GLU A 172 -7.06 3.06 -13.41
CA GLU A 172 -8.14 2.16 -13.00
C GLU A 172 -8.64 2.59 -11.61
N GLY A 173 -9.97 2.61 -11.42
CA GLY A 173 -10.62 2.93 -10.15
C GLY A 173 -10.82 4.43 -9.90
N THR A 174 -10.80 4.84 -8.64
CA THR A 174 -11.09 6.22 -8.21
C THR A 174 -10.13 6.68 -7.12
N VAL A 175 -9.57 7.88 -7.30
CA VAL A 175 -8.63 8.50 -6.36
C VAL A 175 -9.25 9.77 -5.78
N GLU A 176 -9.26 9.85 -4.47
CA GLU A 176 -9.67 11.05 -3.74
C GLU A 176 -8.42 11.83 -3.37
N VAL A 177 -8.27 13.02 -3.93
CA VAL A 177 -7.19 13.94 -3.62
C VAL A 177 -7.72 14.97 -2.65
N TYR A 178 -6.99 15.26 -1.58
CA TYR A 178 -7.35 16.29 -0.62
C TYR A 178 -6.11 17.04 -0.11
N ASN A 179 -6.33 18.21 0.48
CA ASN A 179 -5.26 19.05 1.01
C ASN A 179 -4.70 18.45 2.31
N PRO A 180 -3.38 18.25 2.48
CA PRO A 180 -2.81 17.67 3.70
C PRO A 180 -3.09 18.47 4.98
N PHE A 181 -3.39 19.77 4.86
CA PHE A 181 -3.71 20.65 5.99
C PHE A 181 -5.20 20.69 6.34
N VAL A 182 -6.05 20.07 5.53
CA VAL A 182 -7.50 19.95 5.75
C VAL A 182 -7.81 18.46 5.72
N LYS A 183 -7.92 17.82 6.89
CA LYS A 183 -8.37 16.43 6.95
C LYS A 183 -9.86 16.41 6.57
N PRO A 184 -10.29 15.59 5.60
CA PRO A 184 -11.72 15.41 5.37
C PRO A 184 -12.35 14.81 6.63
N ASP A 185 -13.41 15.44 7.13
CA ASP A 185 -14.24 14.87 8.19
C ASP A 185 -14.93 13.62 7.63
N TYR A 186 -14.34 12.44 7.86
CA TYR A 186 -14.96 11.17 7.53
C TYR A 186 -16.24 11.01 8.36
N LYS A 187 -17.40 11.26 7.74
CA LYS A 187 -18.70 10.88 8.28
C LYS A 187 -19.05 9.49 7.71
N PRO A 188 -19.12 8.43 8.53
CA PRO A 188 -19.72 7.18 8.10
C PRO A 188 -21.14 7.48 7.63
N GLU A 189 -21.55 6.97 6.46
CA GLU A 189 -22.95 6.98 6.06
C GLU A 189 -23.76 6.17 7.10
N GLU A 190 -24.40 6.88 8.03
CA GLU A 190 -25.43 6.31 8.89
C GLU A 190 -26.67 6.08 8.04
N THR A 191 -26.89 4.83 7.65
CA THR A 191 -28.19 4.38 7.15
C THR A 191 -29.16 4.29 8.32
N GLY A 192 -30.11 5.22 8.37
CA GLY A 192 -31.22 5.18 9.32
C GLY A 192 -32.19 6.34 9.13
N PHE A 193 -33.30 6.11 8.42
CA PHE A 193 -34.40 7.08 8.30
C PHE A 193 -34.99 7.41 9.69
N GLN A 194 -35.17 8.70 9.98
CA GLN A 194 -36.17 9.19 10.93
C GLN A 194 -37.03 10.27 10.27
N ALA A 195 -38.34 10.23 10.50
CA ALA A 195 -39.32 11.09 9.86
C ALA A 195 -39.17 12.59 10.22
N PRO A 196 -39.60 13.53 9.36
CA PRO A 196 -39.33 14.96 9.53
C PRO A 196 -40.03 15.57 10.75
N ARG A 197 -39.31 16.43 11.48
CA ARG A 197 -39.87 17.28 12.54
C ARG A 197 -39.78 18.74 12.06
N GLU A 198 -40.91 19.43 11.95
CA GLU A 198 -40.92 20.85 11.58
C GLU A 198 -40.28 21.71 12.69
N VAL A 199 -39.30 22.52 12.31
CA VAL A 199 -38.66 23.52 13.19
C VAL A 199 -38.76 24.89 12.50
N ARG A 200 -39.11 25.92 13.29
CA ARG A 200 -39.44 27.30 12.87
C ARG A 200 -38.35 27.93 11.97
N GLY A 201 -38.79 28.73 10.99
CA GLY A 201 -37.95 29.30 9.94
C GLY A 201 -36.86 30.29 10.41
N PRO A 202 -35.88 30.61 9.54
CA PRO A 202 -34.66 31.30 9.92
C PRO A 202 -34.87 32.79 10.24
N GLN A 203 -34.21 33.27 11.29
CA GLN A 203 -34.07 34.69 11.61
C GLN A 203 -32.76 35.19 11.00
N GLU A 204 -32.83 36.14 10.06
CA GLU A 204 -31.64 36.72 9.42
C GLU A 204 -30.87 37.62 10.40
N VAL A 205 -29.56 37.40 10.50
CA VAL A 205 -28.64 38.22 11.29
C VAL A 205 -27.98 39.24 10.34
N PRO A 206 -27.77 40.51 10.77
CA PRO A 206 -27.27 41.56 9.87
C PRO A 206 -25.85 41.28 9.36
N ARG A 207 -25.64 41.49 8.06
CA ARG A 207 -24.33 41.49 7.39
C ARG A 207 -23.48 42.66 7.92
N PRO A 208 -22.16 42.49 8.16
CA PRO A 208 -21.24 41.98 7.16
C PRO A 208 -20.39 40.82 7.69
N TYR A 209 -20.67 39.61 7.23
CA TYR A 209 -19.70 38.52 7.35
C TYR A 209 -18.54 38.83 6.41
N GLN A 210 -17.33 38.91 6.96
CA GLN A 210 -16.11 38.95 6.16
C GLN A 210 -16.14 37.78 5.18
N GLU A 211 -16.05 38.06 3.88
CA GLU A 211 -15.87 37.01 2.88
C GLU A 211 -14.62 36.21 3.27
N VAL A 212 -14.80 34.92 3.52
CA VAL A 212 -13.69 33.97 3.64
C VAL A 212 -12.98 33.93 2.28
N THR A 213 -12.01 34.82 2.11
CA THR A 213 -11.10 34.86 0.97
C THR A 213 -10.03 33.80 1.20
N LYS A 214 -10.28 32.60 0.66
CA LYS A 214 -9.35 31.51 0.32
C LYS A 214 -10.20 30.29 0.01
N GLU A 215 -10.48 30.02 -1.27
CA GLU A 215 -11.11 28.78 -1.69
C GLU A 215 -10.25 27.56 -1.28
N GLN A 216 -10.58 27.02 -0.10
CA GLN A 216 -10.16 25.71 0.36
C GLN A 216 -10.91 24.70 -0.50
N TRP A 217 -10.21 24.07 -1.44
CA TRP A 217 -10.78 22.95 -2.18
C TRP A 217 -10.81 21.75 -1.22
N GLU A 218 -12.01 21.26 -0.94
CA GLU A 218 -12.20 20.28 0.14
C GLU A 218 -11.80 18.86 -0.29
N GLN A 219 -12.07 18.51 -1.55
CA GLN A 219 -11.76 17.20 -2.11
C GLN A 219 -11.86 17.24 -3.65
N ILE A 220 -10.94 16.56 -4.33
CA ILE A 220 -10.98 16.33 -5.77
C ILE A 220 -11.11 14.83 -5.99
N VAL A 221 -12.14 14.41 -6.72
CA VAL A 221 -12.35 13.00 -7.06
C VAL A 221 -11.94 12.78 -8.51
N LEU A 222 -10.95 11.92 -8.71
CA LEU A 222 -10.46 11.52 -10.03
C LEU A 222 -10.99 10.13 -10.35
N THR A 223 -11.71 10.01 -11.45
CA THR A 223 -12.13 8.72 -12.01
C THR A 223 -11.13 8.24 -13.06
N GLN A 224 -11.43 7.12 -13.71
CA GLN A 224 -10.56 6.51 -14.69
C GLN A 224 -10.19 7.47 -15.84
N MET A 225 -8.91 7.47 -16.22
CA MET A 225 -8.31 8.36 -17.23
C MET A 225 -8.39 9.85 -16.92
N MET A 226 -8.57 10.20 -15.65
CA MET A 226 -8.46 11.58 -15.19
C MET A 226 -7.10 11.88 -14.56
N GLN A 227 -6.75 13.15 -14.60
CA GLN A 227 -5.56 13.72 -13.99
C GLN A 227 -5.87 15.04 -13.28
N VAL A 228 -4.99 15.41 -12.36
CA VAL A 228 -4.94 16.76 -11.78
C VAL A 228 -3.50 17.14 -11.48
N VAL A 229 -3.20 18.43 -11.61
CA VAL A 229 -1.95 19.03 -11.16
C VAL A 229 -2.26 19.88 -9.94
N VAL A 230 -1.54 19.62 -8.85
CA VAL A 230 -1.55 20.43 -7.64
C VAL A 230 -0.26 21.25 -7.63
N PRO A 231 -0.32 22.57 -7.85
CA PRO A 231 0.87 23.40 -7.83
C PRO A 231 1.48 23.45 -6.42
N ALA A 232 2.76 23.79 -6.32
CA ALA A 232 3.45 23.91 -5.04
C ALA A 232 2.78 24.91 -4.09
N VAL A 233 2.20 25.97 -4.66
CA VAL A 233 1.44 27.01 -3.96
C VAL A 233 0.19 27.34 -4.78
N GLY A 234 -0.95 27.47 -4.11
CA GLY A 234 -2.21 27.87 -4.72
C GLY A 234 -3.22 26.74 -4.84
N LYS A 235 -4.20 26.94 -5.72
CA LYS A 235 -5.30 26.01 -5.96
C LYS A 235 -4.88 24.95 -7.00
N PRO A 236 -5.27 23.67 -6.85
CA PRO A 236 -5.16 22.68 -7.90
C PRO A 236 -5.86 23.12 -9.17
N ASP A 237 -5.33 22.65 -10.29
CA ASP A 237 -6.01 22.75 -11.57
C ASP A 237 -7.34 21.98 -11.55
N ALA A 238 -8.24 22.32 -12.47
CA ALA A 238 -9.44 21.51 -12.67
C ALA A 238 -9.03 20.10 -13.14
N PRO A 239 -9.69 19.03 -12.64
CA PRO A 239 -9.48 17.69 -13.16
C PRO A 239 -9.73 17.62 -14.66
N THR A 240 -8.81 17.01 -15.39
CA THR A 240 -8.87 16.86 -16.85
C THR A 240 -8.69 15.41 -17.25
N SER A 241 -9.15 15.02 -18.44
CA SER A 241 -8.84 13.71 -19.01
C SER A 241 -7.42 13.70 -19.60
N PHE A 242 -6.74 12.55 -19.60
CA PHE A 242 -5.50 12.35 -20.34
C PHE A 242 -5.63 11.19 -21.33
N SER A 243 -4.83 11.21 -22.40
CA SER A 243 -4.77 10.14 -23.39
C SER A 243 -3.85 9.01 -22.91
N PRO A 244 -4.34 7.77 -22.74
CA PRO A 244 -3.49 6.64 -22.37
C PRO A 244 -2.40 6.34 -23.41
N GLN A 245 -2.70 6.54 -24.69
CA GLN A 245 -1.77 6.28 -25.80
C GLN A 245 -0.62 7.28 -25.80
N GLU A 246 -0.89 8.55 -25.50
CA GLU A 246 0.15 9.58 -25.34
C GLU A 246 0.99 9.31 -24.11
N ASP A 247 0.37 8.93 -22.99
CA ASP A 247 1.08 8.64 -21.75
C ASP A 247 2.00 7.41 -21.86
N GLN A 248 1.59 6.38 -22.62
CA GLN A 248 2.41 5.20 -22.92
C GLN A 248 3.68 5.52 -23.74
N GLN A 249 3.84 6.72 -24.30
CA GLN A 249 5.11 7.11 -24.91
C GLN A 249 6.23 7.13 -23.87
N GLU A 250 5.91 7.46 -22.61
CA GLU A 250 6.83 7.35 -21.49
C GLU A 250 7.18 5.88 -21.21
N GLU A 251 8.46 5.51 -21.31
CA GLU A 251 8.91 4.12 -21.09
C GLU A 251 8.59 3.62 -19.68
N TRP A 252 8.66 4.49 -18.67
CA TRP A 252 8.24 4.20 -17.30
C TRP A 252 6.79 3.70 -17.23
N VAL A 253 5.87 4.28 -18.00
CA VAL A 253 4.45 3.89 -18.00
C VAL A 253 4.27 2.49 -18.58
N ARG A 254 4.88 2.23 -19.73
CA ARG A 254 4.85 0.91 -20.37
C ARG A 254 5.43 -0.16 -19.44
N TRP A 255 6.59 0.10 -18.85
CA TRP A 255 7.22 -0.82 -17.91
C TRP A 255 6.31 -1.18 -16.73
N ASN A 256 5.62 -0.20 -16.13
CA ASN A 256 4.69 -0.46 -15.03
C ASN A 256 3.49 -1.30 -15.45
N GLN A 257 2.86 -0.95 -16.57
CA GLN A 257 1.71 -1.70 -17.10
C GLN A 257 2.10 -3.14 -17.43
N ASP A 258 3.30 -3.36 -17.98
CA ASP A 258 3.82 -4.69 -18.28
C ASP A 258 4.04 -5.51 -17.00
N ARG A 259 4.59 -4.89 -15.95
CA ARG A 259 4.75 -5.54 -14.65
C ARG A 259 3.42 -5.87 -13.99
N ASP A 260 2.43 -4.99 -14.05
CA ASP A 260 1.09 -5.28 -13.51
C ASP A 260 0.43 -6.47 -14.19
N ARG A 261 0.66 -6.67 -15.50
CA ARG A 261 0.20 -7.87 -16.21
C ARG A 261 0.90 -9.14 -15.75
N GLN A 262 2.18 -9.07 -15.41
CA GLN A 262 2.96 -10.23 -14.93
C GLN A 262 2.58 -10.67 -13.52
N VAL A 263 2.12 -9.74 -12.67
CA VAL A 263 1.73 -10.03 -11.28
C VAL A 263 0.27 -10.52 -11.17
N ARG A 264 -0.55 -10.35 -12.21
CA ARG A 264 -1.99 -10.71 -12.21
C ARG A 264 -2.28 -12.23 -12.31
N HIS A 265 -1.29 -13.11 -12.15
CA HIS A 265 -1.44 -14.57 -12.26
C HIS A 265 -1.05 -15.31 -10.97
#